data_AF-A0AAW1UFW4-F1
#
_entry.id   AF-A0AAW1UFW4-F1
#
_cell.length_a   1.000
_cell.length_b   1.000
_cell.length_c   1.000
_cell.angle_alpha   90.00
_cell.angle_beta   90.00
_cell.angle_gamma   90.00
#
_symmetry.space_group_name_H-M   'P 1'
#
loop_
_entity.id
_entity.type
_entity.pdbx_description
1 polymer ?
#
loop_
_entity_poly.entity_id
_entity_poly.type
_entity_poly.pdbx_seq_one_letter_code
_entity_poly.pdbx_strand_id
1 'polypeptide(L)'
;MMNIYCRNFFRISCQRIIRPNTSYKQMRNFQMSPKLLHGEFEWQDPKTEDEVVNIVFITKEGEKIPIKGKVGDNLLYLAHRYEIPMEGACEASLACTTCHVYVNSDHGNILPSAEETEEDLLDMAPLLKENSRLGCQIVLTKALEGLEVELPKATRNFYVDGHTPKPH
;
A
#
# COMPACT_ATOMS: atom_id res chain seq x y z
N MET A 1 -21.76 -14.31 -63.26
CA MET A 1 -21.57 -13.41 -64.41
C MET A 1 -22.93 -13.11 -65.03
N MET A 2 -23.52 -11.95 -64.77
CA MET A 2 -24.00 -11.08 -65.85
C MET A 2 -24.38 -9.74 -65.23
N ASN A 3 -23.78 -8.71 -65.82
CA ASN A 3 -23.72 -7.34 -65.36
C ASN A 3 -24.87 -6.52 -65.99
N ILE A 4 -25.44 -5.63 -65.18
CA ILE A 4 -25.69 -4.18 -65.44
C ILE A 4 -26.58 -3.80 -66.65
N TYR A 5 -27.64 -2.98 -66.42
CA TYR A 5 -27.69 -1.54 -66.76
C TYR A 5 -29.10 -0.89 -66.73
N CYS A 6 -29.20 0.17 -65.92
CA CYS A 6 -29.72 1.52 -66.23
C CYS A 6 -31.14 1.73 -66.82
N ARG A 7 -31.98 2.52 -66.12
CA ARG A 7 -32.22 3.97 -66.39
C ARG A 7 -33.35 4.55 -65.53
N ASN A 8 -33.17 5.83 -65.19
CA ASN A 8 -34.08 6.78 -64.51
C ASN A 8 -35.58 6.68 -64.88
N PHE A 9 -36.47 6.96 -63.92
CA PHE A 9 -37.58 7.92 -64.11
C PHE A 9 -38.26 8.33 -62.78
N PHE A 10 -38.37 9.65 -62.59
CA PHE A 10 -39.45 10.41 -61.94
C PHE A 10 -39.79 10.28 -60.43
N ARG A 11 -39.37 11.33 -59.70
CA ARG A 11 -40.15 12.17 -58.77
C ARG A 11 -41.58 11.67 -58.42
N ILE A 12 -41.80 11.25 -57.17
CA ILE A 12 -43.08 11.44 -56.45
C ILE A 12 -42.78 11.78 -54.98
N SER A 13 -43.64 12.63 -54.43
CA SER A 13 -43.53 13.49 -53.26
C SER A 13 -43.08 12.87 -51.93
N CYS A 14 -42.22 13.63 -51.25
CA CYS A 14 -41.92 13.55 -49.83
C CYS A 14 -43.19 13.87 -49.01
N GLN A 15 -43.69 12.89 -48.25
CA GLN A 15 -44.46 13.16 -47.03
C GLN A 15 -43.67 12.59 -45.86
N ARG A 16 -42.92 13.47 -45.21
CA ARG A 16 -42.18 13.20 -43.98
C ARG A 16 -43.21 13.05 -42.84
N ILE A 17 -43.47 11.82 -42.42
CA ILE A 17 -44.13 11.56 -41.14
C ILE A 17 -43.13 11.95 -40.05
N ILE A 18 -43.35 13.10 -39.41
CA ILE A 18 -42.58 13.55 -38.26
C ILE A 18 -43.05 12.72 -37.06
N ARG A 19 -42.25 11.72 -36.65
CA ARG A 19 -42.40 11.07 -35.35
C ARG A 19 -41.86 12.03 -34.28
N PRO A 20 -42.59 12.32 -33.19
CA PRO A 20 -42.05 13.12 -32.10
C PRO A 20 -40.89 12.34 -31.46
N ASN A 21 -39.71 12.94 -31.49
CA ASN A 21 -38.50 12.41 -30.88
C ASN A 21 -38.57 12.77 -29.40
N THR A 22 -39.11 11.88 -28.56
CA THR A 22 -38.95 11.97 -27.11
C THR A 22 -37.47 11.76 -26.80
N SER A 23 -36.72 12.86 -26.76
CA SER A 23 -35.39 12.91 -26.15
C SER A 23 -35.57 12.75 -24.65
N TYR A 24 -35.64 11.51 -24.19
CA TYR A 24 -35.39 11.21 -22.80
C TYR A 24 -33.93 11.56 -22.53
N LYS A 25 -33.70 12.66 -21.81
CA LYS A 25 -32.39 12.94 -21.20
C LYS A 25 -32.06 11.73 -20.33
N GLN A 26 -31.20 10.84 -20.81
CA GLN A 26 -30.52 9.89 -19.94
C GLN A 26 -29.69 10.72 -18.95
N MET A 27 -30.19 10.80 -17.72
CA MET A 27 -29.40 11.29 -16.61
C MET A 27 -28.26 10.28 -16.41
N ARG A 28 -27.02 10.73 -16.61
CA ARG A 28 -25.87 9.94 -16.17
C ARG A 28 -25.92 9.93 -14.66
N ASN A 29 -26.22 8.78 -14.07
CA ASN A 29 -26.08 8.60 -12.64
C ASN A 29 -24.60 8.68 -12.30
N PHE A 30 -24.21 9.68 -11.51
CA PHE A 30 -22.91 9.69 -10.86
C PHE A 30 -22.91 8.55 -9.84
N GLN A 31 -22.08 7.54 -10.08
CA GLN A 31 -21.79 6.55 -9.06
C GLN A 31 -20.70 7.12 -8.17
N MET A 32 -20.96 7.26 -6.87
CA MET A 32 -19.89 7.43 -5.88
C MET A 32 -19.35 6.04 -5.57
N SER A 33 -18.03 5.87 -5.68
CA SER A 33 -17.37 4.73 -5.03
C SER A 33 -17.61 4.82 -3.51
N PRO A 34 -17.71 3.68 -2.81
CA PRO A 34 -17.66 3.70 -1.36
C PRO A 34 -16.43 4.47 -0.89
N LYS A 35 -16.53 5.20 0.23
CA LYS A 35 -15.37 5.85 0.84
C LYS A 35 -14.35 4.77 1.18
N LEU A 36 -13.31 4.65 0.37
CA LEU A 36 -12.09 3.95 0.75
C LEU A 36 -11.41 4.86 1.76
N LEU A 37 -11.35 4.42 3.02
CA LEU A 37 -10.55 5.08 4.04
C LEU A 37 -9.08 4.90 3.64
N HIS A 38 -8.46 5.97 3.14
CA HIS A 38 -7.04 5.96 2.81
C HIS A 38 -6.28 6.23 4.12
N GLY A 39 -5.69 5.20 4.73
CA GLY A 39 -4.79 5.35 5.89
C GLY A 39 -5.43 5.79 7.23
N GLU A 40 -6.69 6.26 7.26
CA GLU A 40 -7.35 6.75 8.50
C GLU A 40 -7.52 5.68 9.60
N PHE A 41 -7.21 4.41 9.33
CA PHE A 41 -7.23 3.35 10.35
C PHE A 41 -6.03 3.40 11.30
N GLU A 42 -4.87 3.87 10.83
CA GLU A 42 -3.58 3.81 11.53
C GLU A 42 -3.47 4.80 12.70
N TRP A 43 -4.30 5.85 12.68
CA TRP A 43 -4.32 6.90 13.72
C TRP A 43 -5.45 6.74 14.74
N GLN A 44 -6.15 5.60 14.73
CA GLN A 44 -7.22 5.33 15.67
C GLN A 44 -6.67 4.64 16.91
N ASP A 45 -6.85 5.28 18.07
CA ASP A 45 -6.51 4.65 19.34
C ASP A 45 -7.27 3.32 19.54
N PRO A 46 -6.63 2.32 20.19
CA PRO A 46 -7.23 1.02 20.42
C PRO A 46 -8.52 1.17 21.24
N LYS A 47 -9.58 0.48 20.84
CA LYS A 47 -10.88 0.57 21.52
C LYS A 47 -10.91 -0.27 22.79
N THR A 48 -10.10 -1.31 22.85
CA THR A 48 -10.00 -2.26 23.97
C THR A 48 -8.55 -2.71 24.18
N GLU A 49 -8.24 -3.14 25.40
CA GLU A 49 -6.90 -3.63 25.78
C GLU A 49 -6.51 -4.92 25.03
N ASP A 50 -7.50 -5.73 24.63
CA ASP A 50 -7.32 -6.97 23.86
C ASP A 50 -6.83 -6.76 22.42
N GLU A 51 -6.76 -5.52 21.95
CA GLU A 51 -6.28 -5.12 20.62
C GLU A 51 -4.86 -4.54 20.66
N VAL A 52 -4.21 -4.50 21.82
CA VAL A 52 -2.84 -3.99 21.97
C VAL A 52 -1.84 -5.12 21.87
N VAL A 53 -0.78 -4.89 21.10
CA VAL A 53 0.36 -5.80 20.91
C VAL A 53 1.64 -5.07 21.32
N ASN A 54 2.49 -5.72 22.11
CA ASN A 54 3.81 -5.16 22.49
C ASN A 54 4.86 -5.53 21.44
N ILE A 55 5.63 -4.54 20.96
CA ILE A 55 6.73 -4.70 20.00
C ILE A 55 7.97 -4.03 20.56
N VAL A 56 9.15 -4.59 20.29
CA VAL A 56 10.43 -4.01 20.68
C VAL A 56 11.23 -3.70 19.41
N PHE A 57 11.58 -2.43 19.25
CA PHE A 57 12.50 -1.98 18.21
C PHE A 57 13.92 -1.95 18.75
N ILE A 58 14.86 -2.49 18.00
CA ILE A 58 16.29 -2.40 18.27
C ILE A 58 16.86 -1.39 17.28
N THR A 59 17.34 -0.25 17.78
CA THR A 59 17.90 0.81 16.92
C THR A 59 19.25 0.41 16.32
N LYS A 60 19.78 1.25 15.44
CA LYS A 60 21.10 1.04 14.81
C LYS A 60 22.24 1.01 15.84
N GLU A 61 22.03 1.66 16.99
CA GLU A 61 22.93 1.73 18.14
C GLU A 61 22.77 0.52 19.08
N GLY A 62 21.73 -0.31 18.88
CA GLY A 62 21.40 -1.45 19.73
C GLY A 62 20.50 -1.13 20.92
N GLU A 63 19.92 0.06 20.97
CA GLU A 63 18.96 0.43 22.02
C GLU A 63 17.62 -0.27 21.80
N LYS A 64 17.06 -0.88 22.85
CA LYS A 64 15.74 -1.53 22.81
C LYS A 64 14.65 -0.54 23.22
N ILE A 65 13.76 -0.21 22.29
CA ILE A 65 12.63 0.69 22.50
C ILE A 65 11.33 -0.13 22.49
N PRO A 66 10.72 -0.39 23.65
CA PRO A 66 9.44 -1.08 23.72
C PRO A 66 8.31 -0.11 23.35
N ILE A 67 7.45 -0.53 22.42
CA ILE A 67 6.29 0.25 21.98
C ILE A 67 5.02 -0.61 21.99
N LYS A 68 3.88 0.07 21.97
CA LYS A 68 2.55 -0.56 21.92
C LYS A 68 1.89 -0.25 20.59
N GLY A 69 1.62 -1.29 19.81
CA GLY A 69 0.87 -1.20 18.56
C GLY A 69 -0.54 -1.73 18.71
N LYS A 70 -1.44 -1.31 17.82
CA LYS A 70 -2.76 -1.91 17.70
C LYS A 70 -2.72 -3.05 16.68
N VAL A 71 -3.53 -4.07 16.89
CA VAL A 71 -3.76 -5.12 15.88
C VAL A 71 -4.29 -4.48 14.59
N GLY A 72 -3.61 -4.76 13.48
CA GLY A 72 -3.90 -4.19 12.17
C GLY A 72 -3.06 -2.96 11.82
N ASP A 73 -2.27 -2.41 12.75
CA ASP A 73 -1.33 -1.34 12.42
C ASP A 73 -0.19 -1.85 11.54
N ASN A 74 0.29 -0.98 10.66
CA ASN A 74 1.50 -1.21 9.88
C ASN A 74 2.74 -0.91 10.71
N LEU A 75 3.76 -1.77 10.66
CA LEU A 75 4.98 -1.59 11.44
C LEU A 75 5.74 -0.29 11.09
N LEU A 76 5.74 0.14 9.81
CA LEU A 76 6.40 1.38 9.38
C LEU A 76 5.74 2.61 9.99
N TYR A 77 4.41 2.72 9.87
CA TYR A 77 3.68 3.87 10.42
C TYR A 77 3.72 3.90 11.94
N LEU A 78 3.72 2.72 12.57
CA LEU A 78 3.92 2.61 14.00
C LEU A 78 5.31 3.13 14.42
N ALA A 79 6.37 2.76 13.68
CA ALA A 79 7.72 3.27 13.92
C ALA A 79 7.78 4.80 13.81
N HIS A 80 7.14 5.38 12.80
CA HIS A 80 7.04 6.83 12.65
C HIS A 80 6.27 7.51 13.79
N ARG A 81 5.16 6.91 14.24
CA ARG A 81 4.34 7.42 15.37
C ARG A 81 5.13 7.53 16.67
N TYR A 82 6.05 6.59 16.90
CA TYR A 82 6.92 6.56 18.08
C TYR A 82 8.30 7.18 17.84
N GLU A 83 8.48 7.93 16.75
CA GLU A 83 9.73 8.62 16.40
C GLU A 83 10.97 7.69 16.33
N ILE A 84 10.76 6.42 15.99
CA ILE A 84 11.85 5.46 15.73
C ILE A 84 12.57 5.91 14.44
N PRO A 85 13.92 5.86 14.39
CA PRO A 85 14.72 6.29 13.23
C PRO A 85 14.68 5.26 12.07
N MET A 86 13.48 4.79 11.74
CA MET A 86 13.18 3.94 10.60
C MET A 86 12.83 4.80 9.40
N GLU A 87 13.37 4.48 8.23
CA GLU A 87 13.07 5.21 7.00
C GLU A 87 11.87 4.57 6.26
N GLY A 88 11.15 5.39 5.49
CA GLY A 88 9.96 4.96 4.76
C GLY A 88 9.71 5.77 3.51
N ALA A 89 10.69 5.88 2.62
CA ALA A 89 10.66 6.82 1.49
C ALA A 89 9.48 6.64 0.51
N CYS A 90 8.96 5.41 0.37
CA CYS A 90 7.81 5.12 -0.51
C CYS A 90 6.48 4.99 0.23
N GLU A 91 6.43 5.26 1.55
CA GLU A 91 5.17 5.28 2.32
C GLU A 91 4.36 3.98 2.15
N ALA A 92 5.03 2.84 2.38
CA ALA A 92 4.45 1.50 2.25
C ALA A 92 3.94 1.10 0.84
N SER A 93 4.33 1.83 -0.22
CA SER A 93 3.92 1.53 -1.61
C SER A 93 4.69 0.39 -2.30
N LEU A 94 5.46 -0.42 -1.54
CA LEU A 94 6.31 -1.52 -2.06
C LEU A 94 7.19 -1.09 -3.25
N ALA A 95 7.86 0.05 -3.11
CA ALA A 95 8.69 0.64 -4.19
C ALA A 95 10.13 0.95 -3.77
N CYS A 96 10.50 0.67 -2.52
CA CYS A 96 11.84 0.91 -1.99
C CYS A 96 12.19 -0.08 -0.87
N THR A 97 13.46 -0.09 -0.45
CA THR A 97 13.97 -0.94 0.64
C THR A 97 14.35 -0.16 1.89
N THR A 98 13.92 1.10 2.02
CA THR A 98 14.34 1.94 3.16
C THR A 98 13.72 1.48 4.49
N CYS A 99 12.60 0.76 4.43
CA CYS A 99 11.90 0.18 5.58
C CYS A 99 12.40 -1.24 5.94
N HIS A 100 13.58 -1.63 5.45
CA HIS A 100 14.19 -2.92 5.74
C HIS A 100 14.45 -3.08 7.25
N VAL A 101 14.03 -4.23 7.79
CA VAL A 101 14.24 -4.63 9.19
C VAL A 101 14.63 -6.10 9.26
N TYR A 102 15.29 -6.50 10.35
CA TYR A 102 15.48 -7.90 10.70
C TYR A 102 14.42 -8.30 11.72
N VAL A 103 13.70 -9.39 11.44
CA VAL A 103 12.72 -9.95 12.35
C VAL A 103 13.37 -11.06 13.19
N ASN A 104 13.15 -11.09 14.50
CA ASN A 104 13.66 -12.19 15.33
C ASN A 104 13.07 -13.54 14.85
N SER A 105 13.91 -14.58 14.78
CA SER A 105 13.59 -15.90 14.21
C SER A 105 12.37 -16.56 14.85
N ASP A 106 12.12 -16.31 16.13
CA ASP A 106 10.98 -16.87 16.85
C ASP A 106 9.64 -16.39 16.26
N HIS A 107 9.60 -15.15 15.78
CA HIS A 107 8.43 -14.56 15.13
C HIS A 107 8.45 -14.73 13.60
N GLY A 108 9.60 -15.02 13.00
CA GLY A 108 9.73 -15.25 11.56
C GLY A 108 8.85 -16.39 11.05
N ASN A 109 8.65 -17.44 11.87
CA ASN A 109 7.77 -18.58 11.53
C ASN A 109 6.27 -18.25 11.62
N ILE A 110 5.90 -17.18 12.34
CA ILE A 110 4.51 -16.74 12.53
C ILE A 110 4.08 -15.82 11.38
N LEU A 111 5.01 -15.02 10.88
CA LEU A 111 4.77 -14.14 9.73
C LEU A 111 4.58 -14.97 8.45
N PRO A 112 3.73 -14.51 7.52
CA PRO A 112 3.67 -15.10 6.19
C PRO A 112 5.04 -14.98 5.51
N SER A 113 5.40 -15.91 4.63
CA SER A 113 6.59 -15.77 3.79
C SER A 113 6.58 -14.45 3.01
N ALA A 114 7.75 -13.94 2.66
CA ALA A 114 7.85 -12.78 1.77
C ALA A 114 7.22 -13.10 0.41
N GLU A 115 6.60 -12.10 -0.21
CA GLU A 115 6.14 -12.23 -1.59
C GLU A 115 7.32 -12.10 -2.55
N GLU A 116 7.24 -12.69 -3.75
CA GLU A 116 8.29 -12.62 -4.78
C GLU A 116 8.69 -11.16 -5.06
N THR A 117 7.72 -10.25 -5.14
CA THR A 117 7.98 -8.81 -5.35
C THR A 117 8.68 -8.15 -4.17
N GLU A 118 8.44 -8.61 -2.94
CA GLU A 118 9.16 -8.17 -1.74
C GLU A 118 10.62 -8.68 -1.78
N GLU A 119 10.83 -9.94 -2.15
CA GLU A 119 12.14 -10.57 -2.26
C GLU A 119 13.01 -9.89 -3.34
N ASP A 120 12.45 -9.61 -4.52
CA ASP A 120 13.12 -8.88 -5.61
C ASP A 120 13.62 -7.50 -5.15
N LEU A 121 12.85 -6.83 -4.29
CA LEU A 121 13.26 -5.56 -3.70
C LEU A 121 14.35 -5.78 -2.65
N LEU A 122 14.16 -6.75 -1.74
CA LEU A 122 15.10 -7.07 -0.66
C LEU A 122 16.50 -7.42 -1.18
N ASP A 123 16.63 -8.01 -2.36
CA ASP A 123 17.92 -8.27 -3.01
C ASP A 123 18.76 -7.00 -3.24
N MET A 124 18.12 -5.84 -3.36
CA MET A 124 18.79 -4.54 -3.47
C MET A 124 19.09 -3.89 -2.12
N ALA A 125 18.64 -4.48 -0.99
CA ALA A 125 18.83 -3.94 0.34
C ALA A 125 20.28 -4.15 0.84
N PRO A 126 20.87 -3.15 1.52
CA PRO A 126 22.18 -3.32 2.14
C PRO A 126 22.11 -4.31 3.31
N LEU A 127 23.16 -5.10 3.51
CA LEU A 127 23.30 -6.02 4.65
C LEU A 127 22.12 -7.02 4.77
N LEU A 128 21.65 -7.57 3.65
CA LEU A 128 20.59 -8.57 3.64
C LEU A 128 20.97 -9.81 4.48
N LYS A 129 19.99 -10.31 5.25
CA LYS A 129 20.04 -11.53 6.06
C LYS A 129 18.80 -12.38 5.79
N GLU A 130 18.83 -13.67 6.11
CA GLU A 130 17.68 -14.59 5.93
C GLU A 130 16.42 -14.14 6.68
N ASN A 131 16.57 -13.44 7.80
CA ASN A 131 15.47 -12.92 8.59
C ASN A 131 15.06 -11.47 8.22
N SER A 132 15.47 -11.00 7.04
CA SER A 132 15.15 -9.66 6.55
C SER A 132 13.74 -9.60 6.00
N ARG A 133 13.03 -8.52 6.33
CA ARG A 133 11.71 -8.21 5.77
C ARG A 133 11.58 -6.72 5.50
N LEU A 134 10.65 -6.35 4.61
CA LEU A 134 10.22 -4.97 4.48
C LEU A 134 9.18 -4.70 5.57
N GLY A 135 9.53 -3.85 6.54
CA GLY A 135 8.66 -3.56 7.67
C GLY A 135 7.30 -2.99 7.25
N CYS A 136 7.23 -2.31 6.10
CA CYS A 136 5.97 -1.81 5.57
C CYS A 136 4.99 -2.91 5.10
N GLN A 137 5.43 -4.15 4.92
CA GLN A 137 4.56 -5.29 4.60
C GLN A 137 4.12 -6.06 5.85
N ILE A 138 4.65 -5.70 7.03
CA ILE A 138 4.30 -6.34 8.29
C ILE A 138 3.12 -5.62 8.92
N VAL A 139 1.98 -6.32 8.95
CA VAL A 139 0.78 -5.89 9.66
C VAL A 139 0.72 -6.61 11.01
N LEU A 140 0.50 -5.85 12.08
CA LEU A 140 0.46 -6.41 13.42
C LEU A 140 -0.75 -7.32 13.61
N THR A 141 -0.50 -8.52 14.15
CA THR A 141 -1.53 -9.47 14.53
C THR A 141 -1.34 -9.86 16.00
N LYS A 142 -2.37 -10.42 16.64
CA LYS A 142 -2.28 -10.87 18.04
C LYS A 142 -1.20 -11.93 18.27
N ALA A 143 -0.82 -12.67 17.22
CA ALA A 143 0.23 -13.68 17.30
C ALA A 143 1.65 -13.08 17.35
N LEU A 144 1.79 -11.78 17.07
CA LEU A 144 3.06 -11.04 17.08
C LEU A 144 3.31 -10.34 18.43
N GLU A 145 2.69 -10.81 19.50
CA GLU A 145 2.96 -10.32 20.85
C GLU A 145 4.42 -10.57 21.24
N GLY A 146 5.11 -9.50 21.62
CA GLY A 146 6.54 -9.54 21.96
C GLY A 146 7.46 -9.50 20.74
N LEU A 147 6.96 -9.15 19.55
CA LEU A 147 7.75 -9.04 18.32
C LEU A 147 9.00 -8.18 18.53
N GLU A 148 10.18 -8.76 18.32
CA GLU A 148 11.44 -8.01 18.29
C GLU A 148 11.88 -7.77 16.83
N VAL A 149 12.14 -6.50 16.50
CA VAL A 149 12.64 -6.08 15.19
C VAL A 149 13.90 -5.23 15.33
N GLU A 150 14.89 -5.47 14.50
CA GLU A 150 16.17 -4.75 14.50
C GLU A 150 16.34 -3.92 13.22
N LEU A 151 16.78 -2.67 13.39
CA LEU A 151 17.11 -1.79 12.27
C LEU A 151 18.51 -2.10 11.73
N PRO A 152 18.70 -2.20 10.40
CA PRO A 152 20.01 -2.38 9.81
C PRO A 152 20.87 -1.12 10.04
N LYS A 153 22.18 -1.34 10.22
CA LYS A 153 23.15 -0.26 10.46
C LYS A 153 23.20 0.78 9.34
N ALA A 154 22.94 0.35 8.10
CA ALA A 154 22.93 1.19 6.94
C ALA A 154 21.67 0.91 6.12
N THR A 155 21.09 1.97 5.57
CA THR A 155 19.91 1.93 4.72
C THR A 155 20.25 2.66 3.42
N ARG A 156 19.83 2.13 2.27
CA ARG A 156 20.08 2.78 0.98
C ARG A 156 19.10 3.93 0.79
N ASN A 157 19.44 5.10 1.32
CA ASN A 157 18.67 6.32 1.14
C ASN A 157 19.10 7.06 -0.14
N PHE A 158 18.17 7.75 -0.79
CA PHE A 158 18.41 8.55 -2.00
C PHE A 158 19.16 9.85 -1.70
N TYR A 159 19.12 10.32 -0.45
CA TYR A 159 19.74 11.58 -0.05
C TYR A 159 21.25 11.47 0.11
N VAL A 160 21.96 12.28 -0.67
CA VAL A 160 23.42 12.39 -0.65
C VAL A 160 23.93 13.16 0.59
N ASP A 161 23.03 13.88 1.28
CA ASP A 161 23.37 14.84 2.34
C ASP A 161 23.01 14.38 3.76
N GLY A 162 22.55 13.13 3.94
CA GLY A 162 22.23 12.57 5.27
C GLY A 162 21.05 13.24 6.00
N HIS A 163 20.22 14.00 5.28
CA HIS A 163 18.99 14.59 5.84
C HIS A 163 17.88 13.55 5.91
N THR A 164 17.35 13.30 7.12
CA THR A 164 16.15 12.46 7.32
C THR A 164 14.91 13.36 7.26
N PRO A 165 14.15 13.35 6.15
CA PRO A 165 12.91 14.13 6.09
C PRO A 165 11.93 13.57 7.13
N LYS A 166 11.22 14.47 7.83
CA LYS A 166 10.15 14.04 8.72
C LYS A 166 9.00 13.48 7.88
N PRO A 167 8.40 12.35 8.28
CA PRO A 167 7.15 11.90 7.68
C PRO A 167 6.09 12.98 7.87
N HIS A 168 5.25 13.15 6.85
CA HIS A 168 4.26 14.22 6.77
C HIS A 168 3.00 13.95 7.61
#